data_AF-A0A6P6S2H4-F1
#
_entry.id   AF-A0A6P6S2H4-F1
#
_cell.length_a   1.000
_cell.length_b   1.000
_cell.length_c   1.000
_cell.angle_alpha   90.00
_cell.angle_beta   90.00
_cell.angle_gamma   90.00
#
_symmetry.space_group_name_H-M   'P 1'
#
loop_
_entity.id
_entity.type
_entity.pdbx_description
1 polymer ?
#
loop_
_entity_poly.entity_id
_entity_poly.type
_entity_poly.pdbx_seq_one_letter_code
_entity_poly.pdbx_strand_id
1 'polypeptide(L)'
;MALTFSVSSDFLGEQREDALGSHDPSTRVTVANREEYVQLYINYILEVSVREQYSAFEEGFYRCVDKATISLFRPEELQLLLLGKEEELDVSLLQKAATYQDGYTEDSPAVSMFWSVCRGFSPEEKKKLLMFITGSDRIPLGGPQSLRLTIGRSGPDTDR
;
A
#
# COMPACT_ATOMS: atom_id res chain seq x y z
N MET A 1 -23.75 -9.66 -9.10
CA MET A 1 -23.05 -9.92 -10.37
C MET A 1 -22.09 -11.08 -10.15
N ALA A 2 -21.94 -11.99 -11.11
CA ALA A 2 -20.95 -13.07 -11.02
C ALA A 2 -19.61 -12.56 -11.56
N LEU A 3 -18.50 -12.90 -10.90
CA LEU A 3 -17.16 -12.59 -11.38
C LEU A 3 -16.81 -13.51 -12.55
N THR A 4 -16.08 -12.97 -13.52
CA THR A 4 -15.53 -13.70 -14.67
C THR A 4 -14.03 -13.45 -14.78
N PHE A 5 -13.31 -14.24 -15.57
CA PHE A 5 -11.87 -14.07 -15.82
C PHE A 5 -11.59 -12.92 -16.80
N SER A 6 -12.15 -11.75 -16.52
CA SER A 6 -11.91 -10.50 -17.26
C SER A 6 -11.80 -9.31 -16.32
N VAL A 7 -11.11 -8.26 -16.77
CA VAL A 7 -10.97 -6.98 -16.06
C VAL A 7 -11.45 -5.87 -16.95
N SER A 8 -12.40 -5.08 -16.47
CA SER A 8 -12.80 -3.83 -17.12
C SER A 8 -12.00 -2.67 -16.54
N SER A 9 -11.32 -1.92 -17.39
CA SER A 9 -10.55 -0.74 -17.01
C SER A 9 -10.90 0.46 -17.88
N ASP A 10 -10.79 1.66 -17.31
CA ASP A 10 -10.80 2.90 -18.09
C ASP A 10 -9.35 3.28 -18.37
N PHE A 11 -9.01 3.38 -19.65
CA PHE A 11 -7.69 3.81 -20.08
C PHE A 11 -7.83 4.98 -21.05
N LEU A 12 -7.42 6.18 -20.62
CA LEU A 12 -7.53 7.42 -21.39
C LEU A 12 -8.96 7.76 -21.83
N GLY A 13 -9.97 7.39 -21.03
CA GLY A 13 -11.38 7.59 -21.35
C GLY A 13 -11.98 6.53 -22.28
N GLU A 14 -11.20 5.51 -22.66
CA GLU A 14 -11.70 4.33 -23.36
C GLU A 14 -11.93 3.19 -22.36
N GLN A 15 -13.13 2.61 -22.41
CA GLN A 15 -13.42 1.38 -21.67
C GLN A 15 -12.79 0.19 -22.38
N ARG A 16 -11.99 -0.58 -21.66
CA ARG A 16 -11.33 -1.79 -22.15
C ARG A 16 -11.73 -2.96 -21.28
N GLU A 17 -11.89 -4.12 -21.92
CA GLU A 17 -12.10 -5.39 -21.23
C GLU A 17 -11.00 -6.35 -21.67
N ASP A 18 -10.15 -6.72 -20.71
CA ASP A 18 -9.03 -7.62 -20.94
C ASP A 18 -9.29 -8.99 -20.31
N ALA A 19 -8.90 -10.05 -21.02
CA ALA A 19 -8.93 -11.40 -20.47
C ALA A 19 -7.83 -11.58 -19.41
N LEU A 20 -8.13 -12.35 -18.36
CA LEU A 20 -7.13 -12.74 -17.38
C LEU A 20 -6.40 -14.03 -17.81
N GLY A 21 -5.11 -13.91 -18.11
CA GLY A 21 -4.28 -15.03 -18.55
C GLY A 21 -4.75 -15.57 -19.90
N SER A 22 -4.94 -16.88 -19.99
CA SER A 22 -5.43 -17.56 -21.21
C SER A 22 -6.90 -18.00 -21.13
N HIS A 23 -7.63 -17.55 -20.10
CA HIS A 23 -9.04 -17.90 -19.94
C HIS A 23 -9.92 -17.17 -20.94
N ASP A 24 -11.05 -17.78 -21.29
CA ASP A 24 -12.13 -17.06 -21.97
C ASP A 24 -12.67 -15.98 -21.02
N PRO A 25 -12.82 -14.71 -21.45
CA PRO A 25 -13.36 -13.62 -20.63
C PRO A 25 -14.70 -13.93 -19.97
N SER A 26 -15.51 -14.82 -20.54
CA SER A 26 -16.81 -15.26 -20.02
C SER A 26 -16.73 -16.38 -18.99
N THR A 27 -15.53 -16.95 -18.77
CA THR A 27 -15.29 -18.01 -17.79
C THR A 27 -15.65 -17.49 -16.40
N ARG A 28 -16.55 -18.20 -15.70
CA ARG A 28 -17.00 -17.79 -14.37
C ARG A 28 -15.99 -18.16 -13.28
N VAL A 29 -15.85 -17.25 -12.32
CA VAL A 29 -15.16 -17.54 -11.06
C VAL A 29 -16.06 -18.38 -10.17
N THR A 30 -15.48 -19.43 -9.61
CA THR A 30 -16.06 -20.44 -8.73
C THR A 30 -15.15 -20.61 -7.52
N VAL A 31 -15.61 -21.30 -6.48
CA VAL A 31 -14.77 -21.59 -5.30
C VAL A 31 -13.52 -22.39 -5.67
N ALA A 32 -13.60 -23.24 -6.70
CA ALA A 32 -12.49 -24.11 -7.12
C ALA A 32 -11.39 -23.36 -7.90
N ASN A 33 -11.74 -22.33 -8.69
CA ASN A 33 -10.78 -21.57 -9.51
C ASN A 33 -10.53 -20.13 -9.00
N ARG A 34 -11.07 -19.76 -7.83
CA ARG A 34 -10.91 -18.41 -7.25
C ARG A 34 -9.45 -18.02 -7.00
N GLU A 35 -8.61 -18.97 -6.62
CA GLU A 35 -7.21 -18.68 -6.27
C GLU A 35 -6.41 -18.32 -7.52
N GLU A 36 -6.64 -19.06 -8.61
CA GLU A 36 -6.10 -18.74 -9.93
C GLU A 36 -6.57 -17.37 -10.42
N TYR A 37 -7.87 -17.08 -10.29
CA TYR A 37 -8.40 -15.76 -10.63
C TYR A 37 -7.67 -14.65 -9.87
N VAL A 38 -7.48 -14.79 -8.56
CA VAL A 38 -6.77 -13.79 -7.73
C VAL A 38 -5.33 -13.62 -8.20
N GLN A 39 -4.60 -14.70 -8.46
CA GLN A 39 -3.22 -14.62 -8.94
C GLN A 39 -3.11 -13.93 -10.30
N LEU A 40 -3.98 -14.29 -11.25
CA LEU A 40 -4.01 -13.66 -12.56
C LEU A 40 -4.40 -12.18 -12.49
N TYR A 41 -5.32 -11.83 -11.60
CA TYR A 41 -5.74 -10.45 -11.38
C TYR A 41 -4.60 -9.61 -10.79
N ILE A 42 -3.86 -10.15 -9.80
CA ILE A 42 -2.66 -9.51 -9.24
C ILE A 42 -1.61 -9.29 -10.34
N ASN A 43 -1.32 -10.31 -11.13
CA ASN A 43 -0.37 -10.20 -12.25
C ASN A 43 -0.83 -9.17 -13.29
N TYR A 44 -2.14 -9.10 -13.58
CA TYR A 44 -2.66 -8.11 -14.52
C TYR A 44 -2.44 -6.68 -13.99
N ILE A 45 -2.78 -6.42 -12.73
CA ILE A 45 -2.60 -5.09 -12.14
C ILE A 45 -1.13 -4.69 -12.05
N LEU A 46 -0.25 -5.60 -11.62
CA LEU A 46 1.14 -5.26 -11.32
C LEU A 46 2.08 -5.30 -12.53
N GLU A 47 1.79 -6.15 -13.52
CA GLU A 47 2.69 -6.39 -14.66
C GLU A 47 2.02 -6.06 -16.00
N VAL A 48 0.90 -6.71 -16.33
CA VAL A 48 0.32 -6.66 -17.69
C VAL A 48 -0.20 -5.27 -18.04
N SER A 49 -1.00 -4.68 -17.16
CA SER A 49 -1.69 -3.40 -17.40
C SER A 49 -0.74 -2.21 -17.54
N VAL A 50 0.48 -2.32 -17.01
CA VAL A 50 1.51 -1.27 -17.01
C VAL A 50 2.71 -1.60 -17.90
N ARG A 51 2.69 -2.75 -18.60
CA ARG A 51 3.86 -3.30 -19.30
C ARG A 51 4.43 -2.35 -20.34
N GLU A 52 3.59 -1.65 -21.08
CA GLU A 52 4.03 -0.70 -22.10
C GLU A 52 4.80 0.48 -21.47
N GLN A 53 4.20 1.14 -20.48
CA GLN A 53 4.79 2.30 -19.80
C GLN A 53 6.04 1.90 -19.01
N TYR A 54 5.98 0.75 -18.34
CA TYR A 54 7.12 0.23 -17.59
C TYR A 54 8.29 -0.14 -18.51
N SER A 55 8.05 -0.69 -19.70
CA SER A 55 9.14 -1.01 -20.64
C SER A 55 9.85 0.23 -21.14
N ALA A 56 9.11 1.30 -21.45
CA ALA A 56 9.70 2.57 -21.83
C ALA A 56 10.52 3.20 -20.69
N PHE A 57 10.01 3.13 -19.45
CA PHE A 57 10.74 3.53 -18.25
C PHE A 57 12.01 2.70 -18.04
N GLU A 58 11.91 1.38 -18.10
CA GLU A 58 13.02 0.43 -17.93
C GLU A 58 14.14 0.71 -18.93
N GLU A 59 13.78 0.91 -20.21
CA GLU A 59 14.74 1.25 -21.25
C GLU A 59 15.45 2.57 -20.96
N GLY A 60 14.69 3.63 -20.59
CA GLY A 60 15.26 4.93 -20.24
C GLY A 60 16.17 4.86 -19.02
N PHE A 61 15.76 4.14 -17.98
CA PHE A 61 16.51 3.96 -16.75
C PHE A 61 17.85 3.26 -17.01
N TYR A 62 17.85 2.17 -17.81
CA TYR A 62 19.07 1.43 -18.13
C TYR A 62 20.00 2.10 -19.15
N ARG A 63 19.58 3.20 -19.80
CA ARG A 63 20.50 4.08 -20.54
C ARG A 63 21.39 4.90 -19.62
N CYS A 64 20.92 5.19 -18.41
CA CYS A 64 21.63 6.00 -17.43
C CYS A 64 22.36 5.16 -16.39
N VAL A 65 21.87 3.94 -16.12
CA VAL A 65 22.34 3.09 -15.03
C VAL A 65 22.63 1.68 -15.55
N ASP A 66 23.77 1.13 -15.14
CA ASP A 66 24.16 -0.24 -15.53
C ASP A 66 23.23 -1.29 -14.92
N LYS A 67 22.66 -2.14 -15.78
CA LYS A 67 21.70 -3.19 -15.39
C LYS A 67 22.32 -4.24 -14.47
N ALA A 68 23.58 -4.62 -14.71
CA ALA A 68 24.27 -5.60 -13.88
C ALA A 68 24.46 -5.05 -12.46
N THR A 69 24.86 -3.79 -12.32
CA THR A 69 25.03 -3.11 -11.03
C THR A 69 23.71 -3.04 -10.27
N ILE A 70 22.61 -2.64 -10.91
CA ILE A 70 21.31 -2.53 -10.25
C ILE A 70 20.76 -3.89 -9.82
N SER A 71 21.04 -4.96 -10.57
CA SER A 71 20.62 -6.31 -10.21
C SER A 71 21.25 -6.87 -8.93
N LEU A 72 22.28 -6.21 -8.39
CA LEU A 72 22.92 -6.59 -7.13
C LEU A 72 22.14 -6.13 -5.89
N PHE A 73 21.25 -5.14 -6.04
CA PHE A 73 20.48 -4.59 -4.94
C PHE A 73 19.19 -5.39 -4.72
N ARG A 74 18.83 -5.59 -3.47
CA ARG A 74 17.45 -5.95 -3.09
C ARG A 74 16.53 -4.74 -3.30
N PRO A 75 15.21 -4.94 -3.48
CA PRO A 75 14.26 -3.84 -3.64
C PRO A 75 14.38 -2.76 -2.55
N GLU A 76 14.56 -3.17 -1.29
CA GLU A 76 14.67 -2.26 -0.15
C GLU A 76 15.98 -1.46 -0.16
N GLU A 77 17.06 -2.06 -0.65
CA GLU A 77 18.36 -1.40 -0.78
C GLU A 77 18.38 -0.39 -1.93
N LEU A 78 17.71 -0.73 -3.06
CA LEU A 78 17.52 0.19 -4.17
C LEU A 78 16.65 1.38 -3.76
N GLN A 79 15.58 1.12 -3.00
CA GLN A 79 14.75 2.17 -2.40
C GLN A 79 15.57 3.11 -1.51
N LEU A 80 16.42 2.54 -0.63
CA LEU A 80 17.31 3.32 0.23
C LEU A 80 18.33 4.15 -0.57
N LEU A 81 18.88 3.60 -1.64
CA LEU A 81 19.82 4.29 -2.51
C LEU A 81 19.19 5.51 -3.19
N LEU A 82 17.97 5.36 -3.70
CA LEU A 82 17.26 6.40 -4.45
C LEU A 82 16.69 7.49 -3.54
N LEU A 83 16.13 7.09 -2.39
CA LEU A 83 15.37 7.99 -1.53
C LEU A 83 16.15 8.46 -0.30
N GLY A 84 17.35 7.89 -0.07
CA GLY A 84 18.16 8.18 1.11
C GLY A 84 17.57 7.64 2.42
N LYS A 85 18.29 7.92 3.51
CA LYS A 85 17.91 7.50 4.86
C LYS A 85 16.54 8.05 5.23
N GLU A 86 15.76 7.20 5.88
CA GLU A 86 14.44 7.55 6.39
C GLU A 86 14.55 8.44 7.61
N GLU A 87 13.65 9.43 7.68
CA GLU A 87 13.44 10.21 8.89
C GLU A 87 12.63 9.40 9.91
N GLU A 88 12.92 9.62 11.19
CA GLU A 88 12.17 8.99 12.27
C GLU A 88 10.78 9.63 12.41
N LEU A 89 9.75 8.81 12.60
CA LEU A 89 8.39 9.28 12.81
C LEU A 89 8.27 10.07 14.13
N ASP A 90 7.93 11.36 14.03
CA ASP A 90 7.45 12.13 15.17
C ASP A 90 5.97 11.79 15.43
N VAL A 91 5.78 10.90 16.41
CA VAL A 91 4.46 10.46 16.88
C VAL A 91 3.60 11.63 17.35
N SER A 92 4.21 12.71 17.86
CA SER A 92 3.48 13.90 18.31
C SER A 92 2.85 14.65 17.14
N LEU A 93 3.54 14.71 15.99
CA LEU A 93 2.98 15.30 14.77
C LEU A 93 1.87 14.43 14.19
N LEU A 94 2.04 13.11 14.22
CA LEU A 94 1.01 12.16 13.80
C LEU A 94 -0.24 12.28 14.69
N GLN A 95 -0.07 12.42 16.01
CA GLN A 95 -1.18 12.64 16.96
C GLN A 95 -1.95 13.92 16.63
N LYS A 96 -1.26 15.02 16.33
CA LYS A 96 -1.90 16.30 15.97
C LYS A 96 -2.74 16.22 14.69
N ALA A 97 -2.37 15.33 13.76
CA ALA A 97 -3.08 15.13 12.51
C ALA A 97 -4.19 14.07 12.60
N ALA A 98 -4.30 13.37 13.73
CA ALA A 98 -5.28 12.31 13.91
C ALA A 98 -6.68 12.87 14.17
N THR A 99 -7.69 12.19 13.61
CA THR A 99 -9.10 12.46 13.85
C THR A 99 -9.74 11.33 14.64
N TYR A 100 -10.65 11.67 15.57
CA TYR A 100 -11.32 10.69 16.43
C TYR A 100 -12.79 10.56 16.06
N GLN A 101 -13.30 9.33 16.01
CA GLN A 101 -14.67 9.02 15.61
C GLN A 101 -15.33 8.01 16.57
N ASP A 102 -16.62 7.77 16.38
CA ASP A 102 -17.42 6.76 17.12
C ASP A 102 -17.38 6.94 18.66
N GLY A 103 -17.43 8.20 19.10
CA GLY A 103 -17.46 8.55 20.53
C GLY A 103 -16.08 8.57 21.20
N TYR A 104 -14.99 8.36 20.46
CA TYR A 104 -13.66 8.71 20.95
C TYR A 104 -13.34 10.19 20.76
N THR A 105 -12.55 10.68 21.70
CA THR A 105 -11.96 12.02 21.76
C THR A 105 -10.47 11.87 22.08
N GLU A 106 -9.70 12.96 21.94
CA GLU A 106 -8.27 12.94 22.29
C GLU A 106 -8.03 12.53 23.76
N ASP A 107 -8.93 12.94 24.67
CA ASP A 107 -8.85 12.64 26.10
C ASP A 107 -9.40 11.25 26.47
N SER A 108 -9.92 10.48 25.50
CA SER A 108 -10.43 9.14 25.78
C SER A 108 -9.32 8.24 26.33
N PRO A 109 -9.55 7.45 27.40
CA PRO A 109 -8.50 6.63 28.01
C PRO A 109 -7.78 5.70 27.03
N ALA A 110 -8.52 5.06 26.12
CA ALA A 110 -7.95 4.19 25.08
C ALA A 110 -7.06 4.97 24.09
N VAL A 111 -7.46 6.17 23.70
CA VAL A 111 -6.69 7.05 22.81
C VAL A 111 -5.41 7.53 23.48
N SER A 112 -5.53 8.01 24.73
CA SER A 112 -4.37 8.41 25.54
C SER A 112 -3.37 7.25 25.72
N MET A 113 -3.87 6.03 25.97
CA MET A 113 -3.04 4.83 26.09
C MET A 113 -2.34 4.50 24.77
N PHE A 114 -3.07 4.50 23.65
CA PHE A 114 -2.51 4.26 22.32
C PHE A 114 -1.32 5.18 22.04
N TRP A 115 -1.48 6.49 22.25
CA TRP A 115 -0.41 7.45 22.02
C TRP A 115 0.75 7.31 22.99
N SER A 116 0.48 6.95 24.25
CA SER A 116 1.54 6.66 25.23
C SER A 116 2.40 5.48 24.78
N VAL A 117 1.77 4.41 24.29
CA VAL A 117 2.47 3.24 23.76
C VAL A 117 3.27 3.61 22.50
N CYS A 118 2.64 4.31 21.54
CA CYS A 118 3.30 4.70 20.29
C CYS A 118 4.52 5.59 20.51
N ARG A 119 4.49 6.50 21.50
CA ARG A 119 5.65 7.32 21.87
C ARG A 119 6.83 6.51 22.41
N GLY A 120 6.54 5.36 23.04
CA GLY A 120 7.55 4.46 23.58
C GLY A 120 8.16 3.49 22.55
N PHE A 121 7.65 3.47 21.32
CA PHE A 121 8.14 2.57 20.26
C PHE A 121 9.59 2.86 19.86
N SER A 122 10.32 1.78 19.57
CA SER A 122 11.62 1.88 18.88
C SER A 122 11.45 2.46 17.46
N PRO A 123 12.52 2.92 16.81
CA PRO A 123 12.47 3.35 15.42
C PRO A 123 11.86 2.29 14.48
N GLU A 124 12.19 1.01 14.68
CA GLU A 124 11.64 -0.11 13.89
C GLU A 124 10.14 -0.33 14.14
N GLU A 125 9.68 -0.18 15.38
CA GLU A 125 8.26 -0.27 15.73
C GLU A 125 7.47 0.92 15.16
N LYS A 126 8.04 2.12 15.15
CA LYS A 126 7.45 3.29 14.49
C LYS A 126 7.30 3.09 12.97
N LYS A 127 8.26 2.43 12.31
CA LYS A 127 8.14 2.04 10.90
C LYS A 127 7.00 1.06 10.68
N LYS A 128 6.85 0.06 11.56
CA LYS A 128 5.73 -0.89 11.50
C LYS A 128 4.38 -0.21 11.72
N LEU A 129 4.32 0.76 12.63
CA LEU A 129 3.13 1.60 12.83
C LEU A 129 2.79 2.38 11.55
N LEU A 130 3.79 2.99 10.91
CA LEU A 130 3.59 3.74 9.68
C LEU A 130 3.12 2.84 8.53
N MET A 131 3.73 1.66 8.38
CA MET A 131 3.31 0.63 7.43
C MET A 131 1.86 0.19 7.67
N PHE A 132 1.48 -0.03 8.91
CA PHE A 132 0.12 -0.42 9.27
C PHE A 132 -0.92 0.67 8.93
N ILE A 133 -0.59 1.94 9.16
CA ILE A 133 -1.52 3.06 8.92
C ILE A 133 -1.60 3.42 7.43
N THR A 134 -0.47 3.36 6.71
CA THR A 134 -0.32 4.00 5.41
C THR A 134 -0.02 3.04 4.26
N GLY A 135 0.33 1.79 4.56
CA GLY A 135 0.88 0.85 3.58
C GLY A 135 2.32 1.15 3.16
N SER A 136 3.00 2.10 3.83
CA SER A 136 4.40 2.43 3.62
C SER A 136 5.11 2.63 4.95
N ASP A 137 6.39 2.25 5.04
CA ASP A 137 7.25 2.53 6.18
C ASP A 137 7.92 3.92 6.10
N ARG A 138 7.58 4.73 5.08
CA ARG A 138 8.13 6.06 4.85
C ARG A 138 7.14 7.17 5.16
N ILE A 139 7.67 8.27 5.71
CA ILE A 139 6.92 9.50 5.91
C ILE A 139 6.68 10.15 4.55
N PRO A 140 5.45 10.59 4.22
CA PRO A 140 5.19 11.31 2.98
C PRO A 140 6.02 12.59 2.87
N LEU A 141 6.25 13.08 1.66
CA LEU A 141 6.97 14.34 1.44
C LEU A 141 6.37 15.55 2.18
N GLY A 142 5.06 15.54 2.45
CA GLY A 142 4.37 16.56 3.24
C GLY A 142 4.56 16.41 4.77
N GLY A 143 5.39 15.48 5.22
CA GLY A 143 5.62 15.16 6.63
C GLY A 143 4.49 14.36 7.28
N PRO A 144 4.64 13.99 8.57
CA PRO A 144 3.65 13.17 9.28
C PRO A 144 2.27 13.83 9.40
N GLN A 145 2.19 15.16 9.32
CA GLN A 145 0.93 15.91 9.40
C GLN A 145 0.04 15.73 8.17
N SER A 146 0.62 15.33 7.04
CA SER A 146 -0.12 15.02 5.82
C SER A 146 -0.85 13.67 5.89
N LEU A 147 -0.53 12.85 6.90
CA LEU A 147 -1.17 11.56 7.12
C LEU A 147 -2.56 11.75 7.72
N ARG A 148 -3.56 11.11 7.12
CA ARG A 148 -4.92 11.05 7.68
C ARG A 148 -5.06 9.78 8.51
N LEU A 149 -4.81 9.87 9.81
CA LEU A 149 -5.10 8.80 10.75
C LEU A 149 -6.47 9.02 11.39
N THR A 150 -7.37 8.05 11.30
CA THR A 150 -8.64 8.06 12.03
C THR A 150 -8.68 6.95 13.08
N ILE A 151 -8.96 7.31 14.33
CA ILE A 151 -9.12 6.34 15.42
C ILE A 151 -10.60 6.31 15.81
N GLY A 152 -11.26 5.20 15.47
CA GLY A 152 -12.65 4.93 15.80
C GLY A 152 -12.79 3.76 16.77
N ARG A 153 -13.96 3.66 17.40
CA ARG A 153 -14.33 2.51 18.23
C ARG A 153 -14.99 1.44 17.36
N SER A 154 -14.26 0.35 17.13
CA SER A 154 -14.78 -0.79 16.38
C SER A 154 -15.40 -1.83 17.30
N GLY A 155 -16.72 -1.99 17.24
CA GLY A 155 -17.46 -3.12 17.84
C GLY A 155 -17.88 -2.97 19.31
N PRO A 156 -18.82 -3.81 19.78
CA PRO A 156 -19.34 -3.79 21.16
C PRO A 156 -18.48 -4.55 22.19
N ASP A 157 -17.38 -5.19 21.79
CA ASP A 157 -16.68 -6.17 22.64
C ASP A 157 -15.42 -5.60 23.30
N THR A 158 -15.56 -5.18 24.56
CA THR A 158 -14.42 -4.95 25.49
C THR A 158 -14.29 -6.02 26.58
N ASP A 159 -15.16 -7.04 26.59
CA ASP A 159 -15.18 -8.10 27.62
C ASP A 159 -14.84 -9.48 27.03
N ARG A 160 -13.61 -9.66 26.54
CA ARG A 160 -13.05 -10.99 26.25
C ARG A 160 -11.75 -11.25 27.00
#